data_AF-A0A3C0WH35-F1
#
_entry.id   AF-A0A3C0WH35-F1
#
_cell.length_a   1.000
_cell.length_b   1.000
_cell.length_c   1.000
_cell.angle_alpha   90.00
_cell.angle_beta   90.00
_cell.angle_gamma   90.00
#
_symmetry.space_group_name_H-M   'P 1'
#
loop_
_entity.id
_entity.type
_entity.pdbx_description
1 polymer ?
#
loop_
_entity_poly.entity_id
_entity_poly.type
_entity_poly.pdbx_seq_one_letter_code
_entity_poly.pdbx_strand_id
1 'polypeptide(L)'
;MKYVIVIPDGCADEPQESLGGKTPLQAANIPAMDAIVSAGITGAANHVPPHLPAGSAVANMSLLGYDPNDFFTGRAPLEAAAQGIALGPNDWAVRCNLVTIQDQVMKSFTAGHLSTEEADQLLESLRQSIESDALEFVTGVSYRNLLLFRGTEGEPHPFSDDTRSTPPHDLTDDSVLDDFPRGPGSKLLA
;
A
#
# COMPACT_ATOMS: atom_id res chain seq x y z
N MET A 1 0.74 -16.87 -30.45
CA MET A 1 -0.02 -15.62 -30.28
C MET A 1 0.70 -14.77 -29.22
N LYS A 2 0.74 -13.45 -29.34
CA LYS A 2 1.20 -12.54 -28.28
C LYS A 2 0.01 -11.69 -27.83
N TYR A 3 -0.03 -11.33 -26.55
CA TYR A 3 -1.08 -10.50 -25.97
C TYR A 3 -0.46 -9.24 -25.37
N VAL A 4 -1.21 -8.14 -25.38
CA VAL A 4 -0.84 -6.88 -24.74
C VAL A 4 -2.04 -6.42 -23.92
N ILE A 5 -1.80 -6.09 -22.65
CA ILE A 5 -2.79 -5.48 -21.77
C ILE A 5 -2.32 -4.04 -21.52
N VAL A 6 -3.16 -3.06 -21.86
CA VAL A 6 -2.87 -1.63 -21.70
C VAL A 6 -3.80 -1.08 -20.63
N ILE A 7 -3.24 -0.56 -19.54
CA ILE A 7 -4.00 -0.04 -18.40
C ILE A 7 -3.74 1.47 -18.30
N PRO A 8 -4.69 2.31 -18.73
CA PRO A 8 -4.62 3.74 -18.44
C PRO A 8 -5.06 3.97 -16.98
N ASP A 9 -4.09 4.00 -16.06
CA ASP A 9 -4.36 4.12 -14.62
C ASP A 9 -5.16 5.39 -14.30
N GLY A 10 -6.21 5.23 -13.48
CA GLY A 10 -7.12 6.32 -13.11
C GLY A 10 -7.90 6.96 -14.27
N CYS A 11 -8.07 6.28 -15.41
CA CYS A 11 -8.73 6.90 -16.58
C CYS A 11 -10.24 7.10 -16.44
N ALA A 12 -10.89 6.36 -15.54
CA ALA A 12 -12.30 6.49 -15.28
C ALA A 12 -12.54 7.75 -14.45
N ASP A 13 -13.53 8.56 -14.86
CA ASP A 13 -13.83 9.83 -14.24
C ASP A 13 -15.31 10.16 -14.46
N GLU A 14 -15.78 11.15 -13.71
CA GLU A 14 -17.12 11.71 -13.81
C GLU A 14 -17.19 12.81 -14.89
N PRO A 15 -18.40 13.11 -15.40
CA PRO A 15 -18.63 14.28 -16.25
C PRO A 15 -18.23 15.59 -15.57
N GLN A 16 -17.45 16.42 -16.27
CA GLN A 16 -16.95 17.70 -15.75
C GLN A 16 -17.63 18.88 -16.47
N GLU A 17 -18.09 19.88 -15.72
CA GLU A 17 -18.74 21.08 -16.27
C GLU A 17 -17.77 21.86 -17.20
N SER A 18 -16.50 21.94 -16.83
CA SER A 18 -15.43 22.57 -17.63
C SER A 18 -15.20 21.91 -18.99
N LEU A 19 -15.67 20.68 -19.16
CA LEU A 19 -15.61 19.90 -20.40
C LEU A 19 -16.96 19.83 -21.12
N GLY A 20 -17.93 20.66 -20.72
CA GLY A 20 -19.28 20.67 -21.28
C GLY A 20 -20.09 19.42 -20.92
N GLY A 21 -19.89 18.89 -19.70
CA GLY A 21 -20.60 17.69 -19.22
C GLY A 21 -20.06 16.37 -19.77
N LYS A 22 -18.80 16.35 -20.22
CA LYS A 22 -18.08 15.15 -20.67
C LYS A 22 -17.09 14.68 -19.62
N THR A 23 -16.75 13.40 -19.62
CA THR A 23 -15.56 12.92 -18.90
C THR A 23 -14.28 13.37 -19.62
N PRO A 24 -13.11 13.41 -18.96
CA PRO A 24 -11.83 13.70 -19.61
C PRO A 24 -11.54 12.77 -20.80
N LEU A 25 -11.86 11.47 -20.67
CA LEU A 25 -11.66 10.51 -21.75
C LEU A 25 -12.55 10.79 -22.97
N GLN A 26 -13.80 11.25 -22.75
CA GLN A 26 -14.71 11.67 -23.82
C GLN A 26 -14.33 13.01 -24.48
N ALA A 27 -13.67 13.90 -23.74
CA ALA A 27 -13.22 15.19 -24.25
C ALA A 27 -11.89 15.11 -24.98
N ALA A 28 -11.06 14.11 -24.67
CA ALA A 28 -9.73 13.94 -25.24
C ALA A 28 -9.77 13.54 -26.73
N ASN A 29 -8.76 13.99 -27.48
CA ASN A 29 -8.54 13.56 -28.86
C ASN A 29 -7.66 12.28 -28.85
N ILE A 30 -8.30 11.11 -28.89
CA ILE A 30 -7.66 9.78 -28.71
C ILE A 30 -7.90 8.82 -29.89
N PRO A 31 -7.54 9.22 -31.13
CA PRO A 31 -7.92 8.49 -32.35
C PRO A 31 -7.41 7.04 -32.40
N ALA A 32 -6.29 6.75 -31.73
CA ALA A 32 -5.76 5.38 -31.64
C ALA A 32 -6.64 4.47 -30.76
N MET A 33 -7.16 4.99 -29.64
CA MET A 33 -8.05 4.23 -28.76
C MET A 33 -9.41 4.02 -29.44
N ASP A 34 -9.92 5.06 -30.10
CA ASP A 34 -11.17 4.99 -30.87
C ASP A 34 -11.09 3.94 -32.00
N ALA A 35 -9.95 3.86 -32.69
CA ALA A 35 -9.73 2.86 -33.72
C ALA A 35 -9.70 1.42 -33.16
N ILE A 36 -9.08 1.21 -31.99
CA ILE A 36 -9.06 -0.10 -31.30
C ILE A 36 -10.48 -0.50 -30.90
N VAL A 37 -11.23 0.42 -30.30
CA VAL A 37 -12.62 0.19 -29.89
C VAL A 37 -13.51 -0.15 -31.09
N SER A 38 -13.37 0.59 -32.20
CA SER A 38 -14.17 0.38 -33.42
C SER A 38 -13.89 -0.96 -34.11
N ALA A 39 -12.69 -1.51 -33.95
CA ALA A 39 -12.29 -2.79 -34.52
C ALA A 39 -12.47 -3.98 -33.55
N GLY A 40 -12.90 -3.72 -32.30
CA GLY A 40 -12.88 -4.67 -31.21
C GLY A 40 -14.24 -4.90 -30.56
N ILE A 41 -14.20 -5.39 -29.32
CA ILE A 41 -15.36 -5.60 -28.46
C ILE A 41 -15.16 -4.74 -27.22
N THR A 42 -16.21 -4.01 -26.82
CA THR A 42 -16.23 -3.21 -25.60
C THR A 42 -17.08 -3.87 -24.53
N GLY A 43 -16.70 -3.67 -23.28
CA GLY A 43 -17.49 -4.06 -22.11
C GLY A 43 -17.06 -3.26 -20.89
N ALA A 44 -17.91 -3.26 -19.86
CA ALA A 44 -17.55 -2.78 -18.54
C ALA A 44 -17.04 -3.95 -17.69
N ALA A 45 -16.02 -3.72 -16.89
CA ALA A 45 -15.49 -4.67 -15.94
C ALA A 45 -15.28 -3.99 -14.59
N ASN A 46 -15.52 -4.72 -13.51
CA ASN A 46 -15.11 -4.33 -12.17
C ASN A 46 -14.06 -5.32 -11.67
N HIS A 47 -12.85 -4.83 -11.43
CA HIS A 47 -11.70 -5.61 -10.98
C HIS A 47 -11.48 -5.58 -9.47
N VAL A 48 -12.37 -4.90 -8.73
CA VAL A 48 -12.27 -4.75 -7.28
C VAL A 48 -13.57 -5.24 -6.64
N PRO A 49 -13.53 -6.37 -5.90
CA PRO A 49 -14.66 -6.80 -5.08
C PRO A 49 -15.09 -5.71 -4.09
N PRO A 50 -16.40 -5.52 -3.82
CA PRO A 50 -16.89 -4.41 -3.01
C PRO A 50 -16.35 -4.34 -1.58
N HIS A 51 -15.97 -5.48 -1.00
CA HIS A 51 -15.43 -5.57 0.37
C HIS A 51 -13.91 -5.38 0.44
N LEU A 52 -13.23 -5.27 -0.71
CA LEU A 52 -11.79 -5.03 -0.77
C LEU A 52 -11.49 -3.55 -1.07
N PRO A 53 -10.34 -3.03 -0.63
CA PRO A 53 -9.97 -1.65 -0.91
C PRO A 53 -9.81 -1.42 -2.42
N ALA A 54 -10.47 -0.36 -2.92
CA ALA A 54 -10.33 0.10 -4.29
C ALA A 54 -8.95 0.72 -4.51
N GLY A 55 -8.00 -0.11 -4.92
CA GLY A 55 -6.63 0.30 -5.22
C GLY A 55 -5.96 -0.59 -6.25
N SER A 56 -4.87 -0.07 -6.84
CA SER A 56 -4.16 -0.73 -7.94
C SER A 56 -3.66 -2.13 -7.58
N ALA A 57 -3.40 -2.42 -6.30
CA ALA A 57 -3.00 -3.76 -5.85
C ALA A 57 -4.07 -4.83 -6.16
N VAL A 58 -5.31 -4.61 -5.71
CA VAL A 58 -6.44 -5.52 -5.92
C VAL A 58 -6.81 -5.56 -7.41
N ALA A 59 -6.90 -4.40 -8.05
CA ALA A 59 -7.29 -4.30 -9.45
C ALA A 59 -6.33 -5.03 -10.39
N ASN A 60 -5.01 -4.83 -10.23
CA ASN A 60 -4.01 -5.51 -11.06
C ASN A 60 -3.95 -7.02 -10.76
N MET A 61 -4.13 -7.43 -9.51
CA MET A 61 -4.19 -8.85 -9.14
C MET A 61 -5.32 -9.57 -9.89
N SER A 62 -6.53 -8.99 -9.85
CA SER A 62 -7.69 -9.50 -10.60
C SER A 62 -7.44 -9.51 -12.11
N LEU A 63 -6.91 -8.42 -12.67
CA LEU A 63 -6.63 -8.28 -14.09
C LEU A 63 -5.58 -9.28 -14.62
N LEU A 64 -4.61 -9.65 -13.77
CA LEU A 64 -3.61 -10.67 -14.07
C LEU A 64 -4.12 -12.11 -13.88
N GLY A 65 -5.37 -12.28 -13.43
CA GLY A 65 -6.05 -13.58 -13.33
C GLY A 65 -5.98 -14.25 -11.96
N TYR A 66 -5.55 -13.53 -10.91
CA TYR A 66 -5.58 -14.01 -9.53
C TYR A 66 -6.88 -13.61 -8.84
N ASP A 67 -7.45 -14.49 -8.01
CA ASP A 67 -8.59 -14.13 -7.17
C ASP A 67 -8.10 -13.29 -5.98
N PRO A 68 -8.43 -11.99 -5.89
CA PRO A 68 -7.97 -11.17 -4.78
C PRO A 68 -8.59 -11.61 -3.44
N ASN A 69 -9.67 -12.39 -3.41
CA ASN A 69 -10.19 -12.93 -2.16
C ASN A 69 -9.28 -13.98 -1.53
N ASP A 70 -8.52 -14.70 -2.36
CA ASP A 70 -7.62 -15.76 -1.92
C ASP A 70 -6.19 -15.24 -1.73
N PHE A 71 -5.77 -14.27 -2.54
CA PHE A 71 -4.35 -13.88 -2.65
C PHE A 71 -4.04 -12.47 -2.13
N PHE A 72 -5.03 -11.61 -1.88
CA PHE A 72 -4.76 -10.26 -1.37
C PHE A 72 -4.57 -10.29 0.15
N THR A 73 -3.30 -10.20 0.58
CA THR A 73 -2.91 -10.14 2.00
C THR A 73 -2.47 -8.73 2.43
N GLY A 74 -2.83 -7.71 1.65
CA GLY A 74 -2.46 -6.32 1.88
C GLY A 74 -1.38 -5.80 0.92
N ARG A 75 -1.03 -4.52 1.08
CA ARG A 75 -0.11 -3.82 0.16
C ARG A 75 1.37 -4.02 0.50
N ALA A 76 1.70 -4.20 1.78
CA ALA A 76 3.08 -4.34 2.23
C ALA A 76 3.81 -5.56 1.61
N PRO A 77 3.19 -6.75 1.45
CA PRO A 77 3.81 -7.87 0.75
C PRO A 77 4.19 -7.58 -0.69
N LEU A 78 3.38 -6.79 -1.41
CA LEU A 78 3.67 -6.39 -2.79
C LEU A 78 4.83 -5.39 -2.85
N GLU A 79 4.94 -4.48 -1.88
CA GLU A 79 6.07 -3.55 -1.78
C GLU A 79 7.37 -4.30 -1.43
N ALA A 80 7.32 -5.31 -0.57
CA ALA A 80 8.46 -6.19 -0.29
C ALA A 80 8.91 -6.93 -1.57
N ALA A 81 7.96 -7.53 -2.29
CA ALA A 81 8.24 -8.23 -3.56
C ALA A 81 8.84 -7.29 -4.62
N ALA A 82 8.38 -6.03 -4.71
CA ALA A 82 8.93 -5.03 -5.62
C ALA A 82 10.40 -4.67 -5.31
N GLN A 83 10.84 -4.85 -4.06
CA GLN A 83 12.23 -4.69 -3.64
C GLN A 83 13.05 -5.99 -3.74
N GLY A 84 12.46 -7.07 -4.27
CA GLY A 84 13.11 -8.38 -4.38
C GLY A 84 13.17 -9.17 -3.07
N ILE A 85 12.38 -8.77 -2.07
CA ILE A 85 12.32 -9.46 -0.78
C ILE A 85 11.25 -10.54 -0.84
N ALA A 86 11.68 -11.79 -0.68
CA ALA A 86 10.78 -12.92 -0.55
C ALA A 86 10.25 -13.01 0.88
N LEU A 87 8.93 -13.24 0.99
CA LEU A 87 8.26 -13.52 2.25
C LEU A 87 7.91 -15.01 2.32
N GLY A 88 8.20 -15.62 3.45
CA GLY A 88 7.77 -16.98 3.76
C GLY A 88 6.28 -17.03 4.14
N PRO A 89 5.70 -18.24 4.24
CA PRO A 89 4.29 -18.42 4.63
C PRO A 89 3.97 -17.94 6.06
N ASN A 90 5.00 -17.78 6.91
CA ASN A 90 4.86 -17.32 8.28
C ASN A 90 5.27 -15.86 8.48
N ASP A 91 5.76 -15.22 7.42
CA ASP A 91 6.25 -13.85 7.48
C ASP A 91 5.09 -12.87 7.37
N TRP A 92 5.24 -11.74 8.05
CA TRP A 92 4.33 -10.60 7.91
C TRP A 92 5.10 -9.39 7.41
N ALA A 93 4.50 -8.65 6.48
CA ALA A 93 4.99 -7.35 6.08
C ALA A 93 4.00 -6.28 6.55
N VAL A 94 4.53 -5.27 7.23
CA VAL A 94 3.78 -4.12 7.73
C VAL A 94 4.40 -2.87 7.14
N ARG A 95 3.57 -1.98 6.60
CA ARG A 95 4.06 -0.65 6.21
C ARG A 95 4.21 0.22 7.44
N CYS A 96 5.36 0.87 7.56
CA CYS A 96 5.62 1.82 8.62
C CYS A 96 6.16 3.13 8.04
N ASN A 97 5.87 4.25 8.71
CA ASN A 97 6.39 5.54 8.31
C ASN A 97 7.28 6.13 9.42
N LEU A 98 8.32 6.87 9.01
CA LEU A 98 8.95 7.83 9.89
C LEU A 98 8.11 9.10 9.94
N VAL A 99 7.78 9.55 11.15
CA VAL A 99 6.87 10.67 11.40
C VAL A 99 7.47 11.65 12.39
N THR A 100 7.02 12.91 12.36
CA THR A 100 7.35 13.90 13.38
C THR A 100 6.19 14.05 14.34
N ILE A 101 6.45 13.72 15.60
CA ILE A 101 5.51 13.92 16.71
C ILE A 101 6.11 14.98 17.64
N GLN A 102 5.32 15.98 18.01
CA GLN A 102 5.69 16.98 18.99
C GLN A 102 4.56 17.13 20.00
N ASP A 103 4.87 17.08 21.29
CA ASP A 103 3.88 17.19 22.36
C ASP A 103 2.72 16.19 22.21
N GLN A 104 3.06 14.96 21.77
CA GLN A 104 2.10 13.87 21.48
C GLN A 104 1.11 14.17 20.34
N VAL A 105 1.41 15.14 19.50
CA VAL A 105 0.62 15.51 18.31
C VAL A 105 1.41 15.18 17.05
N MET A 106 0.77 14.58 16.05
CA MET A 106 1.42 14.33 14.76
C MET A 106 1.57 15.62 13.97
N LYS A 107 2.79 16.15 13.92
CA LYS A 107 3.13 17.37 13.16
C LYS A 107 3.43 17.10 11.70
N SER A 108 3.92 15.90 11.39
CA SER A 108 4.19 15.53 10.00
C SER A 108 4.19 14.02 9.83
N PHE A 109 3.20 13.48 9.12
CA PHE A 109 3.16 12.07 8.73
C PHE A 109 4.24 11.66 7.70
N THR A 110 4.95 12.65 7.15
CA THR A 110 6.06 12.49 6.21
C THR A 110 7.43 12.83 6.81
N ALA A 111 7.46 13.20 8.09
CA ALA A 111 8.63 13.76 8.77
C ALA A 111 9.39 14.82 7.93
N GLY A 112 8.66 15.80 7.38
CA GLY A 112 9.25 16.88 6.58
C GLY A 112 9.81 16.45 5.22
N HIS A 113 9.40 15.29 4.70
CA HIS A 113 9.98 14.69 3.50
C HIS A 113 11.49 14.44 3.61
N LEU A 114 11.94 13.91 4.75
CA LEU A 114 13.32 13.47 4.91
C LEU A 114 13.80 12.61 3.73
N SER A 115 15.09 12.72 3.45
CA SER A 115 15.75 11.90 2.44
C SER A 115 15.73 10.42 2.80
N THR A 116 15.91 9.55 1.81
CA THR A 116 16.03 8.11 2.06
C THR A 116 17.28 7.80 2.89
N GLU A 117 18.35 8.56 2.72
CA GLU A 117 19.59 8.43 3.48
C GLU A 117 19.39 8.74 4.97
N GLU A 118 18.63 9.80 5.29
CA GLU A 118 18.25 10.10 6.67
C GLU A 118 17.33 9.02 7.25
N ALA A 119 16.38 8.53 6.46
CA ALA A 119 15.49 7.46 6.87
C ALA A 119 16.25 6.17 7.22
N ASP A 120 17.24 5.81 6.40
CA ASP A 120 18.10 4.65 6.61
C ASP A 120 18.87 4.74 7.94
N GLN A 121 19.48 5.91 8.22
CA GLN A 121 20.20 6.13 9.47
C GLN A 121 19.29 6.04 10.71
N LEU A 122 18.06 6.56 10.60
CA LEU A 122 17.07 6.50 11.68
C LEU A 122 16.61 5.06 11.93
N LEU A 123 16.32 4.30 10.87
CA LEU A 123 15.94 2.90 10.98
C LEU A 123 17.06 2.02 11.53
N GLU A 124 18.30 2.24 11.11
CA GLU A 124 19.46 1.52 11.66
C GLU A 124 19.64 1.82 13.15
N SER A 125 19.47 3.08 13.56
CA SER A 125 19.50 3.47 14.98
C SER A 125 18.37 2.80 15.78
N LEU A 126 17.16 2.72 15.21
CA LEU A 126 16.02 2.01 15.81
C LEU A 126 16.33 0.51 15.94
N ARG A 127 16.86 -0.11 14.88
CA ARG A 127 17.22 -1.53 14.86
C ARG A 127 18.18 -1.90 15.97
N GLN A 128 19.19 -1.07 16.24
CA GLN A 128 20.16 -1.29 17.32
C GLN A 128 19.53 -1.24 18.72
N SER A 129 18.36 -0.63 18.86
CA SER A 129 17.62 -0.54 20.13
C SER A 129 16.63 -1.68 20.37
N ILE A 130 16.38 -2.52 19.36
CA ILE A 130 15.38 -3.60 19.41
C ILE A 130 16.07 -4.94 19.61
N GLU A 131 15.80 -5.60 20.73
CA GLU A 131 16.29 -6.94 21.06
C GLU A 131 15.37 -8.02 20.47
N SER A 132 15.26 -8.08 19.13
CA SER A 132 14.49 -9.11 18.45
C SER A 132 15.10 -9.47 17.10
N ASP A 133 15.45 -10.75 16.94
CA ASP A 133 15.92 -11.29 15.65
C ASP A 133 14.78 -11.52 14.65
N ALA A 134 13.52 -11.45 15.10
CA ALA A 134 12.34 -11.67 14.27
C ALA A 134 11.89 -10.41 13.53
N LEU A 135 12.34 -9.23 13.94
CA LEU A 135 11.93 -7.95 13.35
C LEU A 135 13.02 -7.40 12.43
N GLU A 136 12.66 -7.10 11.19
CA GLU A 136 13.55 -6.56 10.17
C GLU A 136 12.94 -5.28 9.59
N PHE A 137 13.58 -4.13 9.84
CA PHE A 137 13.23 -2.89 9.17
C PHE A 137 13.89 -2.82 7.80
N VAL A 138 13.10 -2.46 6.80
CA VAL A 138 13.55 -2.29 5.43
C VAL A 138 13.29 -0.85 5.01
N THR A 139 14.37 -0.14 4.72
CA THR A 139 14.33 1.23 4.19
C THR A 139 13.65 1.22 2.82
N GLY A 140 12.58 2.00 2.70
CA GLY A 140 11.89 2.22 1.43
C GLY A 140 12.28 3.56 0.82
N VAL A 141 11.28 4.36 0.47
CA VAL A 141 11.50 5.67 -0.16
C VAL A 141 11.10 6.77 0.80
N SER A 142 12.06 7.63 1.14
CA SER A 142 11.87 8.74 2.08
C SER A 142 11.26 8.19 3.39
N TYR A 143 10.15 8.75 3.83
CA TYR A 143 9.48 8.37 5.07
C TYR A 143 8.75 7.02 5.02
N ARG A 144 8.61 6.36 3.86
CA ARG A 144 7.81 5.13 3.70
C ARG A 144 8.71 3.90 3.74
N ASN A 145 8.48 3.03 4.70
CA ASN A 145 9.34 1.89 4.99
C ASN A 145 8.50 0.63 5.24
N LEU A 146 9.18 -0.51 5.40
CA LEU A 146 8.56 -1.76 5.80
C LEU A 146 9.15 -2.25 7.11
N LEU A 147 8.30 -2.84 7.93
CA LEU A 147 8.68 -3.73 9.03
C LEU A 147 8.28 -5.13 8.62
N LEU A 148 9.26 -6.02 8.55
CA LEU A 148 9.04 -7.44 8.33
C LEU A 148 9.12 -8.16 9.68
N PHE A 149 8.17 -9.04 9.92
CA PHE A 149 8.26 -10.04 10.98
C PHE A 149 8.57 -11.39 10.32
N ARG A 150 9.70 -11.99 10.69
CA ARG A 150 10.16 -13.30 10.22
C ARG A 150 9.61 -14.38 11.12
N GLY A 151 8.63 -15.12 10.63
CA GLY A 151 7.93 -16.12 11.41
C GLY A 151 8.63 -17.48 11.40
N THR A 152 8.63 -18.16 12.55
CA THR A 152 9.15 -19.52 12.70
C THR A 152 8.03 -20.53 12.51
N GLU A 153 8.28 -21.61 11.77
CA GLU A 153 7.30 -22.67 11.57
C GLU A 153 6.92 -23.34 12.90
N GLY A 154 5.61 -23.51 13.14
CA GLY A 154 5.08 -24.10 14.38
C GLY A 154 4.92 -23.11 15.53
N GLU A 155 5.38 -21.87 15.39
CA GLU A 155 5.12 -20.80 16.34
C GLU A 155 3.87 -20.00 15.95
N PRO A 156 3.07 -19.52 16.92
CA PRO A 156 1.89 -18.73 16.62
C PRO A 156 2.27 -17.39 15.98
N HIS A 157 1.52 -17.00 14.95
CA HIS A 157 1.66 -15.66 14.37
C HIS A 157 1.22 -14.61 15.40
N PRO A 158 2.00 -13.53 15.58
CA PRO A 158 1.62 -12.48 16.52
C PRO A 158 0.42 -11.66 16.01
N PHE A 159 0.29 -11.51 14.69
CA PHE A 159 -0.71 -10.67 14.04
C PHE A 159 -1.88 -11.50 13.48
N SER A 160 -2.99 -10.81 13.23
CA SER A 160 -4.21 -11.34 12.59
C SER A 160 -5.00 -10.21 11.93
N ASP A 161 -6.12 -10.52 11.28
CA ASP A 161 -7.06 -9.52 10.73
C ASP A 161 -7.68 -8.60 11.80
N ASP A 162 -7.56 -8.96 13.08
CA ASP A 162 -7.97 -8.12 14.21
C ASP A 162 -6.86 -7.14 14.65
N THR A 163 -5.67 -7.22 14.06
CA THR A 163 -4.57 -6.28 14.29
C THR A 163 -4.85 -5.00 13.53
N ARG A 164 -5.03 -3.90 14.26
CA ARG A 164 -5.44 -2.60 13.72
C ARG A 164 -4.35 -1.57 13.94
N SER A 165 -4.12 -0.74 12.93
CA SER A 165 -3.27 0.43 12.99
C SER A 165 -3.93 1.57 12.22
N THR A 166 -3.55 2.79 12.55
CA THR A 166 -4.06 3.99 11.89
C THR A 166 -3.00 4.51 10.90
N PRO A 167 -3.35 4.75 9.62
CA PRO A 167 -2.42 5.38 8.69
C PRO A 167 -2.00 6.76 9.22
N PRO A 168 -0.69 7.07 9.31
CA PRO A 168 -0.27 8.32 9.94
C PRO A 168 -0.80 9.61 9.31
N HIS A 169 -1.19 9.59 8.03
CA HIS A 169 -1.76 10.76 7.36
C HIS A 169 -3.15 11.13 7.88
N ASP A 170 -3.89 10.16 8.44
CA ASP A 170 -5.20 10.38 9.04
C ASP A 170 -5.12 11.07 10.41
N LEU A 171 -3.91 11.15 11.01
CA LEU A 171 -3.67 11.75 12.32
C LEU A 171 -3.05 13.15 12.24
N THR A 172 -2.95 13.76 11.06
CA THR A 172 -2.27 15.06 10.89
C THR A 172 -2.92 16.12 11.78
N ASP A 173 -2.11 16.74 12.65
CA ASP A 173 -2.50 17.71 13.69
C ASP A 173 -3.36 17.16 14.85
N ASP A 174 -3.59 15.84 14.90
CA ASP A 174 -4.28 15.15 15.98
C ASP A 174 -3.30 14.50 16.98
N SER A 175 -3.83 14.18 18.17
CA SER A 175 -3.10 13.44 19.22
C SER A 175 -2.85 12.00 18.80
N VAL A 176 -1.65 11.47 19.08
CA VAL A 176 -1.31 10.07 18.80
C VAL A 176 -1.56 9.11 19.98
N LEU A 177 -1.87 9.66 21.17
CA LEU A 177 -1.93 8.88 22.42
C LEU A 177 -2.91 7.70 22.37
N ASP A 178 -4.02 7.87 21.66
CA ASP A 178 -5.09 6.88 21.57
C ASP A 178 -5.08 6.12 20.23
N ASP A 179 -4.01 6.23 19.43
CA ASP A 179 -3.94 5.67 18.07
C ASP A 179 -2.75 4.73 17.83
N PHE A 180 -2.13 4.24 18.91
CA PHE A 180 -1.18 3.13 18.83
C PHE A 180 -1.85 1.86 18.28
N PRO A 181 -1.08 0.94 17.64
CA PRO A 181 -1.60 -0.33 17.17
C PRO A 181 -2.39 -1.09 18.24
N ARG A 182 -3.47 -1.75 17.83
CA ARG A 182 -4.37 -2.51 18.72
C ARG A 182 -4.59 -3.93 18.20
N GLY A 183 -5.00 -4.83 19.08
CA GLY A 183 -5.26 -6.23 18.75
C GLY A 183 -4.04 -7.14 18.92
N PRO A 184 -4.10 -8.39 18.42
CA PRO A 184 -3.00 -9.34 18.47
C PRO A 184 -1.68 -8.74 17.95
N GLY A 185 -0.57 -9.02 18.61
CA GLY A 185 0.76 -8.58 18.15
C GLY A 185 1.05 -7.08 18.29
N SER A 186 0.07 -6.25 18.68
CA SER A 186 0.24 -4.80 18.85
C SER A 186 1.43 -4.38 19.71
N LYS A 187 1.75 -5.16 20.77
CA LYS A 187 2.90 -4.91 21.63
C LYS A 187 4.26 -5.04 20.93
N LEU A 188 4.33 -5.74 19.80
CA LEU A 188 5.54 -5.81 18.97
C LEU A 188 5.66 -4.59 18.05
N LEU A 189 4.59 -3.81 17.88
CA LEU A 189 4.51 -2.64 17.01
C LEU A 189 4.50 -1.31 17.78
N ALA A 190 4.40 -1.34 19.11
CA ALA A 190 4.21 -0.18 19.99
C ALA A 190 5.48 0.18 20.78
#